data_AF-A0A4Y2IV38-F1
#
_entry.id   AF-A0A4Y2IV38-F1
#
_cell.length_a   1.000
_cell.length_b   1.000
_cell.length_c   1.000
_cell.angle_alpha   90.00
_cell.angle_beta   90.00
_cell.angle_gamma   90.00
#
_symmetry.space_group_name_H-M   'P 1'
#
loop_
_entity.id
_entity.type
_entity.pdbx_description
1 polymer ?
#
loop_
_entity_poly.entity_id
_entity_poly.type
_entity_poly.pdbx_seq_one_letter_code
_entity_poly.pdbx_strand_id
1 'polypeptide(L)' 'MIADGYLVGDGSWELTVLVTDLQVERTLRVKGDLHIGGLMLNLVEELDVAIDWSDHALWAQENIWLCRIASTPPVWYPS' A
#
# COMPACT_ATOMS: atom_id res chain seq x y z
N MET A 1 2.17 20.07 19.84
CA MET A 1 1.87 19.01 20.83
C MET A 1 2.71 17.81 20.44
N ILE A 2 3.57 17.33 21.35
CA ILE A 2 4.40 16.14 21.14
C ILE A 2 3.69 14.99 21.85
N ALA A 3 3.39 13.92 21.11
CA ALA A 3 3.00 12.65 21.69
C ALA A 3 4.14 11.68 21.41
N ASP A 4 4.75 11.18 22.49
CA ASP A 4 5.59 9.98 22.49
C ASP A 4 6.79 9.96 21.52
N GLY A 5 7.72 10.91 21.66
CA GLY A 5 9.08 10.78 21.07
C GLY A 5 9.21 10.79 19.54
N TYR A 6 8.11 10.71 18.79
CA TYR A 6 8.09 10.86 17.35
C TYR A 6 7.87 12.35 17.03
N LEU A 7 8.82 12.95 16.31
CA LEU A 7 8.59 14.25 15.68
C LEU A 7 7.25 14.15 14.94
N VAL A 8 6.28 15.01 15.28
CA VAL A 8 5.06 15.20 14.48
C VAL A 8 5.47 15.89 13.17
N GLY A 9 6.24 15.17 12.37
CA GLY A 9 7.04 15.66 11.26
C GLY A 9 6.44 15.13 9.97
N ASP A 10 5.91 16.04 9.17
CA ASP A 10 5.46 15.84 7.79
C ASP A 10 4.22 14.95 7.54
N GLY A 11 3.57 14.40 8.57
CA GLY A 11 2.36 13.57 8.39
C GLY A 11 2.63 12.20 7.75
N SER A 12 3.89 11.76 7.79
CA SER A 12 4.29 10.42 7.35
C SER A 12 4.04 9.38 8.43
N TRP A 13 3.66 8.16 8.04
CA TRP A 13 3.46 7.00 8.90
C TRP A 13 4.15 5.77 8.30
N GLU A 14 4.37 4.74 9.11
CA GLU A 14 5.01 3.49 8.67
C GLU A 14 3.94 2.48 8.27
N LEU A 15 4.02 1.98 7.03
CA LEU A 15 3.15 0.96 6.47
C LEU A 15 3.92 -0.34 6.31
N THR A 16 3.49 -1.37 7.02
CA THR A 16 4.03 -2.72 6.86
C THR A 16 3.23 -3.48 5.81
N VAL A 17 3.92 -3.98 4.78
CA VAL A 17 3.36 -4.75 3.68
C VAL A 17 3.95 -6.16 3.69
N LEU A 18 3.08 -7.16 3.73
CA LEU A 18 3.46 -8.55 3.55
C LEU A 18 3.30 -8.93 2.08
N VAL A 19 4.41 -9.27 1.44
CA VAL A 19 4.39 -9.83 0.09
C VAL A 19 4.21 -11.32 0.21
N THR A 20 2.99 -11.78 -0.07
CA THR A 20 2.58 -13.18 0.12
C THR A 20 3.34 -14.16 -0.78
N ASP A 21 3.66 -13.76 -2.02
CA ASP A 21 4.41 -14.57 -2.98
C ASP A 21 5.83 -14.89 -2.48
N LEU A 22 6.51 -13.88 -1.93
CA LEU A 22 7.88 -13.97 -1.44
C LEU A 22 7.96 -14.30 0.07
N GLN A 23 6.81 -14.37 0.76
CA GLN A 23 6.70 -14.48 2.22
C GLN A 23 7.60 -13.51 2.99
N VAL A 24 7.79 -12.30 2.44
CA VAL A 24 8.66 -11.27 3.02
C VAL A 24 7.82 -10.10 3.48
N GLU A 25 8.19 -9.56 4.64
CA GLU A 25 7.59 -8.35 5.18
C GLU A 25 8.52 -7.16 4.93
N ARG A 26 7.94 -6.03 4.51
CA ARG A 26 8.64 -4.76 4.28
C ARG A 26 7.90 -3.63 4.96
N THR A 27 8.65 -2.72 5.57
CA THR A 27 8.09 -1.56 6.28
C THR A 27 8.50 -0.30 5.56
N LEU A 28 7.53 0.34 4.92
CA LEU A 28 7.71 1.53 4.12
C LEU A 28 7.24 2.77 4.88
N ARG A 29 8.05 3.83 4.90
CA ARG A 29 7.60 5.13 5.39
C ARG A 29 6.83 5.86 4.29
N VAL A 30 5.54 6.05 4.50
CA VAL A 30 4.61 6.62 3.51
C VAL A 30 4.03 7.93 4.02
N LYS A 31 3.63 8.80 3.10
CA LYS A 31 2.86 10.03 3.41
C LYS A 31 1.40 9.80 3.07
N GLY A 32 0.49 10.55 3.71
CA GLY A 32 -0.96 10.44 3.46
C GLY A 32 -1.39 10.78 2.03
N ASP A 33 -0.55 11.49 1.29
CA ASP A 33 -0.72 11.88 -0.11
C ASP A 33 -0.08 10.91 -1.12
N LEU A 34 0.59 9.85 -0.67
CA LEU A 34 1.19 8.84 -1.55
C LEU A 34 0.10 7.95 -2.17
N HIS A 35 -0.01 7.96 -3.50
CA HIS A 35 -0.92 7.07 -4.23
C HIS A 35 -0.43 5.62 -4.24
N ILE A 36 -1.37 4.68 -4.40
CA ILE A 36 -1.11 3.22 -4.42
C ILE A 36 -0.02 2.85 -5.44
N GLY A 37 -0.01 3.47 -6.62
CA GLY A 37 1.03 3.21 -7.63
C GLY A 37 2.44 3.60 -7.16
N GLY A 38 2.57 4.71 -6.42
CA GLY A 38 3.85 5.12 -5.83
C GLY A 38 4.28 4.21 -4.68
N LEU A 39 3.31 3.72 -3.89
CA LEU A 39 3.58 2.73 -2.85
C LEU A 39 4.12 1.42 -3.45
N MET A 40 3.52 0.94 -4.54
CA MET A 40 4.00 -0.24 -5.25
C MET A 40 5.42 -0.04 -5.74
N LEU A 41 5.74 1.09 -6.37
CA LEU A 41 7.11 1.39 -6.84
C LEU A 41 8.14 1.33 -5.72
N ASN A 42 7.87 1.99 -4.59
CA ASN A 42 8.77 1.96 -3.43
C ASN A 42 8.99 0.53 -2.92
N LEU A 43 7.94 -0.31 -2.93
CA LEU A 43 8.05 -1.71 -2.53
C LEU A 43 8.92 -2.52 -3.50
N VAL A 44 8.77 -2.29 -4.81
CA VAL A 44 9.61 -2.94 -5.83
C VAL A 44 11.07 -2.55 -5.68
N GLU A 45 11.35 -1.25 -5.46
CA GLU A 45 12.70 -0.74 -5.26
C GLU A 45 13.35 -1.33 -4.00
N GLU A 46 12.61 -1.48 -2.88
CA GLU A 46 13.13 -2.12 -1.66
C GLU A 46 13.39 -3.62 -1.81
N LEU A 47 12.66 -4.31 -2.69
CA LEU A 47 12.82 -5.74 -2.89
C LEU A 47 13.96 -6.06 -3.86
N ASP A 48 14.36 -5.12 -4.72
CA ASP A 48 15.36 -5.30 -5.78
C ASP A 48 15.04 -6.51 -6.69
N VAL A 49 13.75 -6.82 -6.86
CA VAL A 49 13.28 -7.95 -7.67
C VAL A 49 12.67 -7.44 -8.98
N ALA A 50 13.30 -7.83 -10.09
CA ALA A 50 12.76 -7.64 -11.42
C ALA A 50 11.72 -8.72 -11.76
N ILE A 51 10.55 -8.65 -11.10
CA ILE A 51 9.37 -9.46 -11.42
C ILE A 51 8.30 -8.57 -12.09
N ASP A 52 7.38 -9.17 -12.85
CA ASP A 52 6.24 -8.43 -13.39
C ASP A 52 5.25 -8.08 -12.27
N TRP A 53 5.11 -6.79 -11.96
CA TRP A 53 4.24 -6.29 -10.90
C TRP A 53 2.85 -5.86 -11.42
N SER A 54 2.57 -6.07 -12.71
CA SER A 54 1.37 -5.57 -13.41
C SER A 54 0.07 -6.14 -12.84
N ASP A 55 0.12 -7.41 -12.40
CA ASP A 55 -1.03 -8.17 -11.87
C ASP A 55 -1.12 -8.11 -10.34
N HIS A 56 -0.18 -7.43 -9.67
CA HIS A 56 -0.13 -7.40 -8.22
C HIS A 56 -1.07 -6.33 -7.65
N ALA A 57 -1.90 -6.73 -6.68
CA ALA A 57 -2.82 -5.86 -5.97
C ALA A 57 -2.54 -5.87 -4.46
N LEU A 58 -2.81 -4.75 -3.79
CA LEU A 58 -2.70 -4.66 -2.34
C LEU A 58 -3.99 -5.14 -1.67
N TRP A 59 -3.82 -5.96 -0.64
CA TRP A 59 -4.91 -6.46 0.20
C TRP A 59 -4.86 -5.81 1.57
N ALA A 60 -5.95 -5.17 2.00
CA ALA A 60 -6.04 -4.55 3.32
C ALA A 60 -6.52 -5.56 4.38
N GLN A 61 -6.17 -5.31 5.64
CA GLN A 61 -6.64 -6.13 6.77
C GLN A 61 -8.16 -6.16 6.92
N GLU A 62 -8.88 -5.16 6.41
CA GLU A 62 -10.36 -5.12 6.41
C GLU A 62 -10.99 -6.00 5.32
N ASN A 63 -10.22 -6.92 4.74
CA ASN A 63 -10.70 -7.91 3.78
C ASN A 63 -11.25 -7.25 2.49
N ILE A 64 -10.61 -6.16 2.08
CA ILE A 64 -10.91 -5.39 0.86
C ILE A 64 -9.69 -5.33 -0.05
N TRP A 65 -9.94 -5.46 -1.35
CA TRP A 65 -8.92 -5.24 -2.38
C TRP A 65 -8.73 -3.73 -2.59
N LEU A 66 -7.51 -3.24 -2.48
CA LEU A 66 -7.14 -1.87 -2.84
C LEU A 66 -6.90 -1.78 -4.36
N CYS A 67 -7.89 -2.18 -5.14
CA CYS A 67 -7.88 -2.09 -6.60
C CYS A 67 -8.68 -0.86 -7.04
N ARG A 68 -8.13 0.35 -6.89
CA ARG A 68 -8.71 1.52 -7.57
C ARG A 68 -7.74 2.67 -7.79
N ILE A 69 -7.24 2.77 -9.02
CA ILE A 69 -7.17 4.06 -9.73
C ILE A 69 -8.60 4.30 -10.25
N ALA A 70 -9.16 5.48 -9.99
CA ALA A 70 -10.55 5.84 -10.28
C ALA A 70 -11.07 5.24 -11.61
N SER A 71 -12.08 4.37 -11.57
CA SER A 71 -13.43 4.71 -12.06
C SER A 71 -14.44 3.61 -11.73
N THR A 72 -15.62 4.05 -11.28
CA THR A 72 -16.90 3.31 -11.12
C THR A 72 -16.97 2.14 -10.11
N PRO A 73 -17.86 2.22 -9.08
CA PRO A 73 -18.26 1.05 -8.31
C PRO A 73 -19.05 0.06 -9.18
N PRO A 74 -18.91 -1.27 -8.96
CA PRO A 74 -19.76 -2.24 -9.63
C PRO A 74 -21.21 -1.97 -9.21
N VAL A 75 -22.08 -1.79 -10.19
CA VAL A 75 -23.52 -1.69 -9.94
C VAL A 75 -23.98 -3.05 -9.42
N TRP A 76 -24.44 -3.09 -8.17
CA TRP A 76 -25.09 -4.27 -7.62
C TRP A 76 -26.48 -4.37 -8.24
N TYR A 77 -26.72 -5.36 -9.11
CA TYR A 77 -28.08 -5.79 -9.44
C TYR A 77 -28.48 -6.91 -8.47
N PRO A 78 -29.45 -6.69 -7.57
CA PRO A 78 -30.11 -7.80 -6.89
C PRO A 78 -31.11 -8.48 -7.83
N SER A 79 -30.97 -9.80 -7.97
CA SER A 79 -31.99 -10.70 -8.52
C SER A 79 -33.11 -10.94 -7.51
#